data_AF-A0A7Y5E213-F1
#
_entry.id   AF-A0A7Y5E213-F1
#
_cell.length_a   1.000
_cell.length_b   1.000
_cell.length_c   1.000
_cell.angle_alpha   90.00
_cell.angle_beta   90.00
_cell.angle_gamma   90.00
#
_symmetry.space_group_name_H-M   'P 1'
#
loop_
_entity.id
_entity.type
_entity.pdbx_description
1 polymer ?
#
loop_
_entity_poly.entity_id
_entity_poly.type
_entity_poly.pdbx_seq_one_letter_code
_entity_poly.pdbx_strand_id
1 'polypeptide(L)' 'MKRVLQVVYAVEGVSAARVWEWPGRVAVAVHAAGIADGELLRRVERAVDPLRDAEETWDFGLLDDP' A
#
# COMPACT_ATOMS: atom_id res chain seq x y z
N MET A 1 -0.08 11.09 4.95
CA MET A 1 1.06 10.48 4.20
C MET A 1 2.12 9.69 5.00
N LYS A 2 2.98 10.29 5.87
CA LYS A 2 4.22 9.63 6.38
C LYS A 2 3.98 8.28 7.08
N ARG A 3 2.90 8.16 7.85
CA ARG A 3 2.57 6.94 8.61
C ARG A 3 2.18 5.76 7.72
N VAL A 4 1.32 5.98 6.71
CA VAL A 4 0.92 4.93 5.75
C VAL A 4 2.14 4.43 5.00
N LEU A 5 2.95 5.35 4.45
CA LEU A 5 4.15 4.99 3.71
C LEU A 5 5.16 4.21 4.57
N GLN A 6 5.33 4.58 5.84
CA GLN A 6 6.18 3.83 6.79
C GLN A 6 5.69 2.40 7.03
N VAL A 7 4.38 2.22 7.21
CA VAL A 7 3.79 0.88 7.40
C VAL A 7 3.93 0.04 6.13
N VAL A 8 3.71 0.62 4.95
CA VAL A 8 3.86 -0.08 3.66
C VAL A 8 5.30 -0.54 3.44
N TYR A 9 6.30 0.32 3.69
CA TYR A 9 7.71 -0.07 3.57
C TYR A 9 8.17 -1.09 4.63
N ALA A 10 7.44 -1.23 5.74
CA ALA A 10 7.74 -2.27 6.73
C ALA A 10 7.23 -3.66 6.31
N VAL A 11 6.42 -3.75 5.24
CA VAL A 11 5.93 -5.03 4.72
C VAL A 11 7.05 -5.73 3.95
N GLU A 12 7.40 -6.93 4.39
CA GLU A 12 8.35 -7.79 3.70
C GLU A 12 7.92 -8.04 2.24
N GLY A 13 8.85 -7.78 1.31
CA GLY A 13 8.63 -7.94 -0.14
C GLY A 13 8.30 -6.64 -0.87
N VAL A 14 8.11 -5.51 -0.17
CA VAL A 14 7.98 -4.19 -0.80
C VAL A 14 9.38 -3.64 -1.14
N SER A 15 9.66 -3.39 -2.42
CA SER A 15 10.89 -2.71 -2.85
C SER A 15 10.70 -1.23 -3.16
N ALA A 16 9.50 -0.85 -3.57
CA ALA A 16 9.11 0.54 -3.80
C ALA A 16 7.63 0.72 -3.44
N ALA A 17 7.26 1.92 -3.00
CA ALA A 17 5.88 2.25 -2.70
C ALA A 17 5.58 3.72 -3.00
N ARG A 18 4.35 3.98 -3.45
CA ARG A 18 3.78 5.31 -3.61
C ARG A 18 2.39 5.34 -3.00
N VAL A 19 2.08 6.44 -2.33
CA VAL A 19 0.78 6.69 -1.71
C VAL A 19 0.23 8.00 -2.25
N TRP A 20 -1.03 8.00 -2.61
CA TRP A 20 -1.81 9.21 -2.93
C TRP A 20 -2.97 9.32 -1.95
N GLU A 21 -3.26 10.54 -1.54
CA GLU A 21 -4.26 10.84 -0.51
C GLU A 21 -5.12 12.00 -1.02
N TRP A 22 -6.44 11.76 -1.06
CA TRP A 22 -7.48 12.73 -1.37
C TRP A 22 -8.52 12.71 -0.25
N PRO A 23 -9.39 13.72 -0.13
CA PRO A 23 -10.50 13.67 0.81
C PRO A 23 -11.34 12.39 0.64
N GLY A 24 -11.37 11.54 1.66
CA GLY A 24 -12.13 10.29 1.67
C GLY A 24 -11.54 9.15 0.82
N ARG A 25 -10.32 9.29 0.28
CA ARG A 25 -9.70 8.25 -0.57
C ARG A 25 -8.20 8.16 -0.41
N VAL A 26 -7.69 6.94 -0.28
CA VAL A 26 -6.26 6.62 -0.27
C VAL A 26 -5.96 5.60 -1.35
N ALA A 27 -4.93 5.83 -2.16
CA ALA A 27 -4.43 4.84 -3.10
C ALA A 27 -2.99 4.47 -2.75
N VAL A 28 -2.68 3.17 -2.75
CA VAL A 28 -1.36 2.63 -2.46
C VAL A 28 -0.89 1.78 -3.66
N ALA A 29 0.22 2.17 -4.27
CA ALA A 29 0.90 1.36 -5.28
C ALA A 29 2.22 0.82 -4.72
N VAL A 30 2.50 -0.46 -4.97
CA VAL A 30 3.71 -1.13 -4.49
C VAL A 30 4.40 -1.92 -5.60
N HIS A 31 5.73 -2.01 -5.54
CA HIS A 31 6.51 -2.91 -6.37
C HIS A 31 7.02 -4.08 -5.52
N ALA A 32 6.94 -5.29 -6.08
CA ALA A 32 7.35 -6.51 -5.40
C ALA A 32 8.84 -6.83 -5.61
N ALA A 33 9.48 -7.34 -4.57
CA ALA A 33 10.80 -7.97 -4.65
C ALA A 33 10.74 -9.40 -4.10
N GLY A 34 10.90 -10.37 -5.00
CA GLY A 34 11.01 -11.79 -4.62
C GLY A 34 9.72 -12.42 -4.08
N ILE A 35 8.57 -11.75 -4.24
CA ILE A 35 7.26 -12.24 -3.82
C ILE A 35 6.23 -12.02 -4.94
N ALA A 36 5.19 -12.85 -4.99
CA ALA A 36 4.12 -12.70 -5.97
C ALA A 36 3.24 -11.47 -5.66
N ASP A 37 2.87 -10.73 -6.70
CA ASP A 37 2.09 -9.49 -6.61
C ASP A 37 0.81 -9.61 -5.78
N GLY A 38 0.02 -10.66 -6.04
CA GLY A 38 -1.23 -10.90 -5.29
C GLY A 38 -1.02 -11.24 -3.81
N GLU A 39 0.13 -11.81 -3.45
CA GLU A 39 0.51 -12.02 -2.04
C GLU A 39 0.95 -10.70 -1.41
N LEU A 40 1.77 -9.91 -2.11
CA LEU A 40 2.21 -8.61 -1.64
C LEU A 40 1.05 -7.67 -1.37
N LEU A 41 0.11 -7.54 -2.32
CA LEU A 41 -1.04 -6.67 -2.18
C LEU A 41 -1.89 -7.06 -0.96
N ARG A 42 -2.12 -8.36 -0.73
CA ARG A 42 -2.83 -8.85 0.47
C ARG A 42 -2.10 -8.51 1.77
N ARG A 43 -0.77 -8.60 1.80
CA ARG A 43 0.03 -8.25 2.99
C ARG A 43 -0.03 -6.75 3.27
N VAL A 44 0.12 -5.94 2.23
CA VAL A 44 0.03 -4.48 2.31
C VAL A 44 -1.34 -4.06 2.80
N GLU A 45 -2.41 -4.62 2.24
CA GLU A 45 -3.78 -4.33 2.63
C GLU A 45 -4.00 -4.58 4.14
N ARG A 46 -3.58 -5.75 4.63
CA ARG A 46 -3.68 -6.10 6.06
C ARG A 46 -2.84 -5.20 6.96
N ALA A 47 -1.66 -4.79 6.51
CA ALA A 47 -0.77 -3.97 7.31
C ALA A 47 -1.34 -2.56 7.56
N VAL A 48 -2.05 -2.02 6.57
CA VAL A 48 -2.64 -0.68 6.66
C VAL A 48 -4.07 -0.66 7.18
N ASP A 49 -4.72 -1.82 7.31
CA ASP A 49 -6.10 -1.95 7.83
C ASP A 49 -6.33 -1.19 9.16
N PRO A 50 -5.42 -1.22 10.16
CA PRO A 50 -5.59 -0.46 11.40
C PRO A 50 -5.49 1.06 11.25
N LEU A 51 -5.11 1.56 10.08
CA LEU A 51 -5.02 2.99 9.76
C LEU A 51 -6.25 3.51 9.02
N ARG A 52 -7.16 2.64 8.57
CA ARG A 52 -8.32 3.02 7.77
C ARG A 52 -9.38 3.69 8.64
N ASP A 53 -9.86 4.85 8.20
CA ASP A 53 -11.09 5.43 8.72
C ASP A 53 -12.31 4.84 7.98
N ALA A 54 -13.43 4.66 8.69
CA ALA A 54 -14.62 3.99 8.16
C ALA A 54 -15.27 4.71 6.96
N GLU A 55 -14.99 6.00 6.80
CA GLU A 55 -15.49 6.84 5.70
C GLU A 55 -14.53 6.89 4.50
N GLU A 56 -13.34 6.29 4.61
CA GLU A 56 -12.34 6.30 3.54
C GLU A 56 -12.46 5.09 2.61
N THR A 57 -12.28 5.35 1.31
CA THR A 57 -12.09 4.31 0.30
C THR A 57 -10.60 4.08 0.07
N TRP A 58 -10.17 2.82 0.05
CA TRP A 58 -8.77 2.44 -0.15
C TRP A 58 -8.60 1.58 -1.40
N ASP A 59 -7.68 1.99 -2.28
CA ASP A 59 -7.32 1.25 -3.50
C ASP A 59 -5.87 0.77 -3.43
N PHE A 60 -5.64 -0.45 -3.93
CA PHE A 60 -4.31 -1.08 -3.94
C PHE A 60 -3.96 -1.52 -5.36
N GLY A 61 -2.74 -1.21 -5.78
CA GLY A 61 -2.24 -1.54 -7.10
C GLY A 61 -0.74 -1.82 -7.11
N LEU A 62 -0.26 -2.24 -8.27
CA LEU A 62 1.15 -2.40 -8.52
C LEU A 62 1.73 -1.09 -9.03
N LEU A 63 2.95 -0.80 -8.60
CA LEU A 63 3.75 0.27 -9.16
C LEU A 63 4.47 -0.31 -10.38
N ASP A 64 4.05 0.06 -11.58
CA ASP A 64 4.79 -0.30 -12.79
C ASP A 64 6.20 0.31 -12.74
N ASP A 65 7.19 -0.41 -13.26
CA ASP A 65 8.51 0.15 -13.51
C ASP A 65 8.39 1.22 -14.62
N PRO A 66 8.98 2.41 -14.44
CA PRO A 66 8.94 3.48 -15.45
C PRO A 66 9.68 3.12 -16.75
#